data_AF-A0ABD0NB11-F1
#
_entry.id   AF-A0ABD0NB11-F1
#
_cell.length_a   1.000
_cell.length_b   1.000
_cell.length_c   1.000
_cell.angle_alpha   90.00
_cell.angle_beta   90.00
_cell.angle_gamma   90.00
#
_symmetry.space_group_name_H-M   'P 1'
#
loop_
_entity.id
_entity.type
_entity.pdbx_description
1 polymer ?
#
loop_
_entity_poly.entity_id
_entity_poly.type
_entity_poly.pdbx_seq_one_letter_code
_entity_poly.pdbx_strand_id
1 'polypeptide(L)'
;KRIQDIEESIVFINKEEALYKWDQTSYPEVEVVKESIEPYQKLFNLVLKWQRTRKKWMDGSFLDLNGESIELEVEEYLREIYKMQKFFQQKQKKAEQEKEKIAGLKRKPKEEEDKQESATILICTSVVEQVKEFKEYIPLVSILCNPGIRPRHWEQITLRKILKQNLSPYLELFENISAGASKEFALERAMQNMVEVWDTVSFHYHPYRDTGVSILSSVDEIQTMLDDQIVKTQTMRGSPFIKPFETEIK
;
A
#
# COMPACT_ATOMS: atom_id res chain seq x y z
N LYS A 1 -23.73 -15.26 -2.27
CA LYS A 1 -24.81 -15.88 -3.07
C LYS A 1 -25.86 -16.45 -2.13
N ARG A 2 -25.83 -17.71 -1.68
CA ARG A 2 -26.92 -18.25 -0.82
C ARG A 2 -27.34 -17.42 0.42
N ILE A 3 -26.40 -16.91 1.22
CA ILE A 3 -26.74 -16.05 2.38
C ILE A 3 -27.37 -14.73 1.92
N GLN A 4 -26.89 -14.19 0.81
CA GLN A 4 -27.36 -12.94 0.21
C GLN A 4 -28.79 -13.10 -0.34
N ASP A 5 -29.08 -14.23 -0.99
CA ASP A 5 -30.42 -14.57 -1.48
C ASP A 5 -31.43 -14.71 -0.31
N ILE A 6 -30.97 -15.25 0.83
CA ILE A 6 -31.77 -15.37 2.06
C ILE A 6 -32.00 -13.98 2.69
N GLU A 7 -30.97 -13.12 2.74
CA GLU A 7 -31.12 -11.74 3.23
C GLU A 7 -32.09 -10.93 2.37
N GLU A 8 -32.01 -11.04 1.05
CA GLU A 8 -32.95 -10.39 0.13
C GLU A 8 -34.38 -10.88 0.35
N SER A 9 -34.55 -12.17 0.63
CA SER A 9 -35.86 -12.76 0.96
C SER A 9 -36.38 -12.25 2.31
N ILE A 10 -35.53 -12.14 3.33
CA ILE A 10 -35.89 -11.58 4.65
C ILE A 10 -36.29 -10.11 4.51
N VAL A 11 -35.52 -9.31 3.77
CA VAL A 11 -35.84 -7.90 3.51
C VAL A 11 -37.18 -7.77 2.78
N PHE A 12 -37.44 -8.63 1.80
CA PHE A 12 -38.71 -8.66 1.09
C PHE A 12 -39.88 -8.99 2.04
N ILE A 13 -39.77 -10.04 2.85
CA ILE A 13 -40.82 -10.44 3.81
C ILE A 13 -41.06 -9.34 4.84
N ASN A 14 -40.01 -8.79 5.46
CA ASN A 14 -40.14 -7.72 6.46
C ASN A 14 -40.74 -6.43 5.87
N LYS A 15 -40.53 -6.18 4.57
CA LYS A 15 -41.13 -5.06 3.85
C LYS A 15 -42.62 -5.28 3.60
N GLU A 16 -43.04 -6.49 3.26
CA GLU A 16 -44.45 -6.87 3.14
C GLU A 16 -45.15 -6.82 4.51
N GLU A 17 -44.56 -7.40 5.56
CA GLU A 17 -45.09 -7.36 6.93
C GLU A 17 -45.28 -5.91 7.41
N ALA A 18 -44.33 -5.02 7.14
CA ALA A 18 -44.46 -3.59 7.43
C ALA A 18 -45.61 -2.93 6.65
N LEU A 19 -45.82 -3.31 5.38
CA LEU A 19 -46.91 -2.80 4.54
C LEU A 19 -48.29 -3.23 5.08
N TYR A 20 -48.40 -4.45 5.60
CA TYR A 20 -49.60 -4.97 6.25
C TYR A 20 -49.74 -4.57 7.73
N LYS A 21 -48.82 -3.78 8.28
CA LYS A 21 -48.74 -3.38 9.70
C LYS A 21 -48.67 -4.57 10.67
N TRP A 22 -47.99 -5.64 10.26
CA TRP A 22 -47.69 -6.79 11.09
C TRP A 22 -46.37 -6.58 11.85
N ASP A 23 -46.23 -7.29 12.97
CA ASP A 23 -44.97 -7.33 13.70
C ASP A 23 -43.91 -8.05 12.84
N GLN A 24 -42.73 -7.44 12.71
CA GLN A 24 -41.68 -7.97 11.85
C GLN A 24 -41.09 -9.26 12.41
N THR A 25 -40.97 -10.27 11.55
CA THR A 25 -40.37 -11.55 11.90
C THR A 25 -38.86 -11.39 12.06
N SER A 26 -38.33 -11.86 13.19
CA SER A 26 -36.89 -11.88 13.46
C SER A 26 -36.28 -13.24 13.10
N TYR A 27 -35.13 -13.22 12.42
CA TYR A 27 -34.43 -14.42 11.94
C TYR A 27 -33.04 -14.59 12.62
N PRO A 28 -32.99 -14.82 13.95
CA PRO A 28 -31.74 -14.87 14.71
C PRO A 28 -30.80 -15.99 14.26
N GLU A 29 -31.32 -17.13 13.78
CA GLU A 29 -30.50 -18.24 13.28
C GLU A 29 -29.70 -17.86 12.02
N VAL A 30 -30.29 -17.03 11.15
CA VAL A 30 -29.62 -16.56 9.93
C VAL A 30 -28.46 -15.63 10.30
N GLU A 31 -28.66 -14.76 11.30
CA GLU A 31 -27.59 -13.91 11.82
C GLU A 31 -26.45 -14.73 12.45
N VAL A 32 -26.76 -15.76 13.24
CA VAL A 32 -25.73 -16.66 13.82
C VAL A 32 -24.94 -17.37 12.73
N VAL A 33 -25.60 -17.89 11.69
CA VAL A 33 -24.93 -18.56 10.57
C VAL A 33 -24.04 -17.57 9.81
N LYS A 34 -24.52 -16.36 9.58
CA LYS A 34 -23.76 -15.28 8.91
C LYS A 34 -22.52 -14.90 9.70
N GLU A 35 -22.66 -14.61 10.99
CA GLU A 35 -21.54 -14.32 11.89
C GLU A 35 -20.52 -15.47 11.94
N SER A 36 -20.98 -16.71 11.81
CA SER A 36 -20.10 -17.87 11.81
C SER A 36 -19.25 -18.01 10.53
N ILE A 37 -19.80 -17.60 9.38
CA ILE A 37 -19.21 -17.76 8.03
C ILE A 37 -18.37 -16.56 7.62
N GLU A 38 -18.75 -15.36 8.05
CA GLU A 38 -18.10 -14.09 7.69
C GLU A 38 -16.56 -14.11 7.85
N PRO A 39 -15.97 -14.66 8.93
CA PRO A 39 -14.51 -14.71 9.08
C PRO A 39 -13.81 -15.54 8.00
N TYR A 40 -14.44 -16.63 7.54
CA TYR A 40 -13.88 -17.51 6.50
C TYR A 40 -13.94 -16.83 5.14
N GLN A 41 -15.05 -16.12 4.85
CA GLN A 41 -15.17 -15.33 3.63
C GLN A 41 -14.13 -14.20 3.60
N LYS A 42 -13.92 -13.51 4.73
CA LYS A 42 -12.85 -12.50 4.86
C LYS A 42 -11.47 -13.08 4.58
N LEU A 43 -11.15 -14.24 5.17
CA LEU A 43 -9.87 -14.92 4.88
C LEU A 43 -9.73 -15.28 3.40
N PHE A 44 -10.74 -15.90 2.80
CA PHE A 44 -10.68 -16.31 1.40
C PHE A 44 -10.47 -15.11 0.46
N ASN A 45 -11.21 -14.02 0.69
CA ASN A 45 -11.05 -12.79 -0.08
C ASN A 45 -9.65 -12.19 0.10
N LEU A 46 -9.11 -12.20 1.32
CA LEU A 46 -7.76 -11.72 1.60
C LEU A 46 -6.70 -12.52 0.82
N VAL A 47 -6.80 -13.85 0.86
CA VAL A 47 -5.87 -14.74 0.13
C VAL A 47 -5.99 -14.54 -1.38
N LEU A 48 -7.21 -14.43 -1.90
CA LEU A 48 -7.44 -14.20 -3.32
C LEU A 48 -6.89 -12.83 -3.76
N LYS A 49 -7.08 -11.79 -2.94
CA LYS A 49 -6.54 -10.45 -3.17
C LYS A 49 -5.01 -10.51 -3.21
N TRP A 50 -4.38 -11.14 -2.22
CA TRP A 50 -2.93 -11.37 -2.19
C TRP A 50 -2.42 -12.06 -3.46
N GLN A 51 -3.02 -13.18 -3.86
CA GLN A 51 -2.59 -13.94 -5.04
C GLN A 51 -2.69 -13.11 -6.33
N ARG A 52 -3.76 -12.35 -6.51
CA ARG A 52 -3.96 -11.48 -7.68
C ARG A 52 -2.95 -10.34 -7.70
N THR A 53 -2.76 -9.68 -6.56
CA THR A 53 -1.84 -8.55 -6.44
C THR A 53 -0.40 -8.99 -6.60
N ARG A 54 0.00 -10.10 -5.97
CA ARG A 54 1.32 -10.74 -6.19
C ARG A 54 1.54 -11.05 -7.67
N LYS A 55 0.56 -11.64 -8.35
CA LYS A 55 0.67 -11.93 -9.78
C LYS A 55 0.84 -10.64 -10.60
N LYS A 56 0.07 -9.59 -10.28
CA LYS A 56 0.20 -8.28 -10.93
C LYS A 56 1.59 -7.68 -10.72
N TRP A 57 2.19 -7.83 -9.55
CA TRP A 57 3.55 -7.32 -9.29
C TRP A 57 4.64 -8.11 -10.00
N MET A 58 4.46 -9.43 -10.15
CA MET A 58 5.45 -10.29 -10.83
C MET A 58 5.35 -10.26 -12.35
N ASP A 59 4.14 -10.13 -12.89
CA ASP A 59 3.86 -10.20 -14.33
C ASP A 59 3.57 -8.81 -14.96
N GLY A 60 3.49 -7.77 -14.13
CA GLY A 60 3.15 -6.41 -14.54
C GLY A 60 4.31 -5.65 -15.20
N SER A 61 3.98 -4.51 -15.81
CA SER A 61 4.99 -3.59 -16.37
C SER A 61 5.86 -3.03 -15.24
N PHE A 62 7.19 -3.20 -15.35
CA PHE A 62 8.16 -2.64 -14.41
C PHE A 62 8.10 -1.11 -14.28
N LEU A 63 7.56 -0.40 -15.28
CA LEU A 63 7.45 1.06 -15.27
C LEU A 63 6.32 1.57 -14.36
N ASP A 64 5.32 0.73 -14.07
CA ASP A 64 4.17 1.09 -13.23
C ASP A 64 4.31 0.60 -11.77
N LEU A 65 5.42 -0.08 -11.45
CA LEU A 65 5.69 -0.59 -10.11
C LEU A 65 6.41 0.47 -9.28
N ASN A 66 5.95 0.66 -8.05
CA ASN A 66 6.61 1.51 -7.07
C ASN A 66 6.95 0.65 -5.85
N GLY A 67 8.26 0.51 -5.55
CA GLY A 67 8.73 -0.32 -4.45
C GLY A 67 8.18 0.10 -3.08
N GLU A 68 8.06 1.41 -2.82
CA GLU A 68 7.52 1.94 -1.56
C GLU A 68 6.02 1.63 -1.42
N SER A 69 5.25 1.81 -2.48
CA SER A 69 3.82 1.45 -2.49
C SER A 69 3.61 -0.05 -2.28
N ILE A 70 4.43 -0.88 -2.94
CA ILE A 70 4.38 -2.34 -2.80
C ILE A 70 4.75 -2.76 -1.38
N GLU A 71 5.76 -2.12 -0.78
CA GLU A 71 6.15 -2.38 0.61
C GLU A 71 5.00 -2.11 1.57
N LEU A 72 4.37 -0.94 1.46
CA LEU A 72 3.21 -0.59 2.29
C LEU A 72 2.05 -1.58 2.13
N GLU A 73 1.72 -1.96 0.89
CA GLU A 73 0.68 -2.95 0.63
C GLU A 73 1.04 -4.32 1.22
N VAL A 74 2.29 -4.78 1.07
CA VAL A 74 2.77 -6.05 1.64
C VAL A 74 2.69 -6.04 3.18
N GLU A 75 3.07 -4.94 3.82
CA GLU A 75 2.95 -4.79 5.27
C GLU A 75 1.50 -4.78 5.76
N GLU A 76 0.60 -4.17 4.98
CA GLU A 76 -0.83 -4.23 5.23
C GLU A 76 -1.36 -5.67 5.13
N TYR A 77 -1.02 -6.41 4.06
CA TYR A 77 -1.39 -7.83 3.92
C TYR A 77 -0.88 -8.67 5.07
N LEU A 78 0.39 -8.51 5.49
CA LEU A 78 0.96 -9.21 6.65
C LEU A 78 0.14 -8.91 7.91
N ARG A 79 -0.16 -7.64 8.16
CA ARG A 79 -0.93 -7.22 9.33
C ARG A 79 -2.33 -7.84 9.33
N GLU A 80 -3.01 -7.84 8.19
CA GLU A 80 -4.34 -8.42 8.04
C GLU A 80 -4.34 -9.95 8.23
N ILE A 81 -3.41 -10.67 7.61
CA ILE A 81 -3.34 -12.13 7.74
C ILE A 81 -2.96 -12.56 9.15
N TYR A 82 -2.09 -11.83 9.84
CA TYR A 82 -1.77 -12.10 11.26
C TYR A 82 -2.97 -11.86 12.18
N LYS A 83 -3.74 -10.78 11.96
CA LYS A 83 -4.99 -10.55 12.71
C LYS A 83 -5.96 -11.72 12.50
N MET A 84 -6.10 -12.18 11.26
CA MET A 84 -6.97 -13.29 10.91
C MET A 84 -6.51 -14.61 11.53
N GLN A 85 -5.20 -14.90 11.48
CA GLN A 85 -4.59 -16.07 12.11
C GLN A 85 -4.85 -16.09 13.62
N LYS A 86 -4.62 -14.97 14.32
CA LYS A 86 -4.89 -14.84 15.76
C LYS A 86 -6.37 -15.04 16.09
N PHE A 87 -7.27 -14.52 15.26
CA PHE A 87 -8.71 -14.73 15.42
C PHE A 87 -9.08 -16.22 15.35
N PHE A 88 -8.60 -16.95 14.34
CA PHE A 88 -8.87 -18.38 14.21
C PHE A 88 -8.22 -19.22 15.31
N GLN A 89 -7.02 -18.86 15.76
CA GLN A 89 -6.38 -19.49 16.93
C GLN A 89 -7.20 -19.29 18.22
N GLN A 90 -7.73 -18.08 18.44
CA GLN A 90 -8.60 -17.80 19.60
C GLN A 90 -9.93 -18.56 19.50
N LYS A 91 -10.54 -18.60 18.31
CA LYS A 91 -11.79 -19.35 18.05
C LYS A 91 -11.60 -20.84 18.30
N GLN A 92 -10.46 -21.41 17.88
CA GLN A 92 -10.11 -22.81 18.16
C GLN A 92 -9.93 -23.06 19.67
N LYS A 93 -9.15 -22.23 20.38
CA LYS A 93 -8.93 -22.37 21.82
C LYS A 93 -10.23 -22.33 22.63
N LYS A 94 -11.15 -21.43 22.27
CA LYS A 94 -12.48 -21.36 22.91
C LYS A 94 -13.30 -22.62 22.68
N ALA A 95 -13.31 -23.12 21.44
CA ALA A 95 -14.02 -24.36 21.09
C ALA A 95 -13.43 -25.59 21.82
N GLU A 96 -12.11 -25.66 21.98
CA GLU A 96 -11.43 -26.71 22.76
C GLU A 96 -11.82 -26.63 24.25
N GLN A 97 -11.79 -25.44 24.86
CA GLN A 97 -12.20 -25.25 26.26
C GLN A 97 -13.66 -25.61 26.52
N GLU A 98 -14.56 -25.30 25.57
CA GLU A 98 -15.97 -25.65 25.67
C GLU A 98 -16.19 -27.16 25.53
N LYS A 99 -15.49 -27.81 24.58
CA LYS A 99 -15.47 -29.27 24.46
C LYS A 99 -14.96 -29.96 25.72
N GLU A 100 -13.91 -29.44 26.36
CA GLU A 100 -13.38 -29.99 27.63
C GLU A 100 -14.40 -29.86 28.78
N LYS A 101 -15.11 -28.74 28.88
CA LYS A 101 -16.19 -28.56 29.87
C LYS A 101 -17.35 -29.54 29.67
N ILE A 102 -17.71 -29.80 28.42
CA ILE A 102 -18.78 -30.76 28.06
C ILE A 102 -18.31 -32.21 28.27
N ALA A 103 -17.06 -32.53 27.94
CA ALA A 103 -16.45 -33.85 28.11
C ALA A 103 -16.18 -34.21 29.58
N GLY A 104 -16.16 -33.22 30.49
CA GLY A 104 -16.09 -33.42 31.94
C GLY A 104 -17.17 -34.34 32.53
N LEU A 105 -18.25 -34.66 31.79
CA LEU A 105 -19.28 -35.62 32.18
C LEU A 105 -19.07 -37.06 31.67
N LYS A 106 -18.12 -37.34 30.77
CA LYS A 106 -17.83 -38.70 30.28
C LYS A 106 -16.33 -38.96 30.17
N ARG A 107 -15.74 -39.54 31.23
CA ARG A 107 -14.41 -40.15 31.17
C ARG A 107 -14.41 -41.34 30.21
N LYS A 108 -13.90 -41.16 29.00
CA LYS A 108 -13.35 -42.24 28.16
C LYS A 108 -11.85 -42.01 27.96
N PRO A 109 -11.06 -43.09 27.74
CA PRO A 109 -9.61 -42.98 27.58
C PRO A 109 -9.27 -42.08 26.39
N LYS A 110 -8.32 -41.17 26.58
CA LYS A 110 -7.73 -40.35 25.51
C LYS A 110 -6.96 -41.27 24.57
N GLU A 111 -7.58 -41.66 23.46
CA GLU A 111 -6.80 -41.94 22.26
C GLU A 111 -6.18 -40.62 21.82
N GLU A 112 -4.88 -40.62 21.52
CA GLU A 112 -4.16 -39.48 20.96
C GLU A 112 -4.73 -39.18 19.56
N GLU A 113 -5.89 -38.52 19.51
CA GLU A 113 -6.33 -37.86 18.29
C GLU A 113 -5.29 -36.77 18.01
N ASP A 114 -4.50 -36.97 16.96
CA ASP A 114 -3.59 -35.98 16.40
C ASP A 114 -4.27 -34.61 16.44
N LYS A 115 -3.61 -33.64 17.07
CA LYS A 115 -4.05 -32.24 17.09
C LYS A 115 -4.01 -31.72 15.65
N GLN A 116 -5.03 -32.04 14.87
CA GLN A 116 -5.20 -31.56 13.51
C GLN A 116 -5.41 -30.05 13.62
N GLU A 117 -4.37 -29.27 13.35
CA GLU A 117 -4.48 -27.82 13.26
C GLU A 117 -5.61 -27.47 12.27
N SER A 118 -6.47 -26.52 12.66
CA SER A 118 -7.57 -26.10 11.81
C SER A 118 -7.05 -25.72 10.43
N ALA A 119 -7.65 -26.25 9.36
CA ALA A 119 -7.26 -25.95 7.97
C ALA A 119 -7.12 -24.44 7.70
N THR A 120 -7.96 -23.65 8.38
CA THR A 120 -7.95 -22.18 8.35
C THR A 120 -6.64 -21.56 8.86
N ILE A 121 -6.07 -22.13 9.92
CA ILE A 121 -4.79 -21.68 10.49
C ILE A 121 -3.64 -22.08 9.57
N LEU A 122 -3.66 -23.29 9.01
CA LEU A 122 -2.66 -23.74 8.04
C LEU A 122 -2.62 -22.83 6.80
N ILE A 123 -3.79 -22.45 6.27
CA ILE A 123 -3.89 -21.50 5.15
C ILE A 123 -3.28 -20.15 5.55
N CYS A 124 -3.60 -19.62 6.74
CA CYS A 124 -3.03 -18.37 7.23
C CYS A 124 -1.51 -18.45 7.35
N THR A 125 -0.97 -19.54 7.92
CA THR A 125 0.47 -19.76 8.07
C THR A 125 1.17 -19.82 6.71
N SER A 126 0.63 -20.57 5.76
CA SER A 126 1.19 -20.66 4.41
C SER A 126 1.20 -19.30 3.70
N VAL A 127 0.15 -18.50 3.85
CA VAL A 127 0.09 -17.17 3.25
C VAL A 127 1.08 -16.22 3.92
N VAL A 128 1.24 -16.28 5.25
CA VAL A 128 2.27 -15.51 5.97
C VAL A 128 3.66 -15.83 5.44
N GLU A 129 3.98 -17.10 5.22
CA GLU A 129 5.28 -17.52 4.66
C GLU A 129 5.49 -16.98 3.25
N GLN A 130 4.49 -17.10 2.37
CA GLN A 130 4.56 -16.55 1.02
C GLN A 130 4.76 -15.03 1.00
N VAL A 131 4.10 -14.31 1.91
CA VAL A 131 4.23 -12.85 1.99
C VAL A 131 5.61 -12.46 2.54
N LYS A 132 6.16 -13.22 3.50
CA LYS A 132 7.54 -13.02 3.99
C LYS A 132 8.58 -13.27 2.91
N GLU A 133 8.45 -14.37 2.17
CA GLU A 133 9.33 -14.67 1.03
C GLU A 133 9.25 -13.55 -0.01
N PHE A 134 8.05 -13.06 -0.32
CA PHE A 134 7.88 -11.93 -1.23
C PHE A 134 8.57 -10.65 -0.72
N LYS A 135 8.54 -10.41 0.59
CA LYS A 135 9.19 -9.24 1.23
C LYS A 135 10.69 -9.18 0.96
N GLU A 136 11.36 -10.33 0.80
CA GLU A 136 12.79 -10.38 0.47
C GLU A 136 13.11 -9.83 -0.93
N TYR A 137 12.16 -9.86 -1.86
CA TYR A 137 12.31 -9.30 -3.21
C TYR A 137 11.96 -7.81 -3.30
N ILE A 138 11.31 -7.23 -2.28
CA ILE A 138 10.89 -5.81 -2.30
C ILE A 138 12.06 -4.84 -2.45
N PRO A 139 13.21 -5.00 -1.74
CA PRO A 139 14.36 -4.15 -1.97
C PRO A 139 14.82 -4.16 -3.44
N LEU A 140 14.79 -5.32 -4.10
CA LEU A 140 15.12 -5.44 -5.52
C LEU A 140 14.14 -4.69 -6.42
N VAL A 141 12.83 -4.83 -6.13
CA VAL A 141 11.78 -4.11 -6.85
C VAL A 141 11.93 -2.60 -6.65
N SER A 142 12.23 -2.14 -5.44
CA SER A 142 12.48 -0.73 -5.13
C SER A 142 13.68 -0.17 -5.88
N ILE A 143 14.78 -0.95 -5.93
CA ILE A 143 15.98 -0.58 -6.67
C ILE A 143 15.70 -0.49 -8.18
N LEU A 144 15.02 -1.49 -8.76
CA LEU A 144 14.80 -1.61 -10.21
C LEU A 144 13.65 -0.73 -10.74
N CYS A 145 12.62 -0.49 -9.92
CA CYS A 145 11.42 0.27 -10.29
C CYS A 145 11.43 1.66 -9.65
N ASN A 146 12.63 2.21 -9.44
CA ASN A 146 12.77 3.55 -8.90
C ASN A 146 12.28 4.57 -9.96
N PRO A 147 11.30 5.43 -9.63
CA PRO A 147 10.73 6.41 -10.56
C PRO A 147 11.73 7.47 -11.04
N GLY A 148 12.87 7.63 -10.34
CA GLY A 148 13.99 8.46 -10.78
C GLY A 148 14.83 7.83 -11.88
N ILE A 149 14.67 6.53 -12.16
CA ILE A 149 15.41 5.86 -13.23
C ILE A 149 14.91 6.38 -14.58
N ARG A 150 15.84 6.90 -15.39
CA ARG A 150 15.62 7.44 -16.74
C ARG A 150 16.34 6.55 -17.75
N PRO A 151 16.05 6.67 -19.07
CA PRO A 151 16.73 5.89 -20.11
C PRO A 151 18.28 5.89 -20.00
N ARG A 152 18.88 7.02 -19.61
CA ARG A 152 20.32 7.17 -19.34
C ARG A 152 20.87 6.22 -18.26
N HIS A 153 20.07 5.91 -17.24
CA HIS A 153 20.44 4.97 -16.17
C HIS A 153 20.35 3.52 -16.69
N TRP A 154 19.39 3.23 -17.59
CA TRP A 154 19.28 1.94 -18.25
C TRP A 154 20.41 1.67 -19.25
N GLU A 155 21.02 2.68 -19.86
CA GLU A 155 22.21 2.47 -20.72
C GLU A 155 23.42 1.96 -19.93
N GLN A 156 23.55 2.35 -18.66
CA GLN A 156 24.55 1.82 -17.74
C GLN A 156 24.21 0.38 -17.30
N ILE A 157 22.92 0.02 -17.40
CA ILE A 157 22.35 -1.28 -17.05
C ILE A 157 22.01 -2.05 -18.33
N THR A 158 22.98 -2.75 -18.90
CA THR A 158 22.70 -3.59 -20.07
C THR A 158 21.88 -4.83 -19.68
N LEU A 159 20.66 -4.96 -20.24
CA LEU A 159 19.74 -6.11 -20.13
C LEU A 159 20.43 -7.48 -20.38
N ARG A 160 21.50 -7.48 -21.18
CA ARG A 160 22.33 -8.65 -21.48
C ARG A 160 23.15 -9.16 -20.27
N LYS A 161 23.45 -8.32 -19.28
CA LYS A 161 24.10 -8.71 -18.01
C LYS A 161 23.10 -9.28 -16.99
N ILE A 162 21.88 -8.76 -16.96
CA ILE A 162 20.79 -9.18 -16.06
C ILE A 162 20.29 -10.60 -16.37
N LEU A 163 20.11 -10.93 -17.65
CA LEU A 163 19.53 -12.20 -18.07
C LEU A 163 20.52 -13.39 -18.05
N LYS A 164 21.83 -13.13 -17.96
CA LYS A 164 22.87 -14.18 -18.10
C LYS A 164 23.61 -14.56 -16.83
N GLN A 165 23.54 -13.76 -15.77
CA GLN A 165 24.20 -14.05 -14.50
C GLN A 165 23.25 -13.70 -13.37
N ASN A 166 23.11 -14.62 -12.41
CA ASN A 166 22.40 -14.39 -11.15
C ASN A 166 22.57 -12.94 -10.71
N LEU A 167 21.47 -12.20 -10.52
CA LEU A 167 21.50 -10.74 -10.27
C LEU A 167 22.31 -10.32 -9.04
N SER A 168 22.58 -11.26 -8.13
CA SER A 168 23.24 -11.04 -6.84
C SER A 168 24.51 -10.17 -6.87
N PRO A 169 25.50 -10.35 -7.77
CA PRO A 169 26.72 -9.56 -7.79
C PRO A 169 26.53 -8.14 -8.32
N TYR A 170 25.44 -7.90 -9.06
CA TYR A 170 25.17 -6.59 -9.65
C TYR A 170 24.24 -5.76 -8.77
N LEU A 171 23.64 -6.34 -7.72
CA LEU A 171 22.71 -5.64 -6.82
C LEU A 171 23.31 -4.38 -6.22
N GLU A 172 24.57 -4.42 -5.77
CA GLU A 172 25.26 -3.24 -5.25
C GLU A 172 25.42 -2.15 -6.32
N LEU A 173 25.69 -2.52 -7.57
CA LEU A 173 25.76 -1.55 -8.68
C LEU A 173 24.39 -0.93 -8.96
N PHE A 174 23.34 -1.76 -8.96
CA PHE A 174 21.96 -1.31 -9.13
C PHE A 174 21.53 -0.36 -8.01
N GLU A 175 21.86 -0.70 -6.76
CA GLU A 175 21.55 0.11 -5.60
C GLU A 175 22.22 1.48 -5.71
N ASN A 176 23.49 1.54 -6.12
CA ASN A 176 24.20 2.79 -6.33
C ASN A 176 23.58 3.66 -7.43
N ILE A 177 23.22 3.05 -8.58
CA ILE A 177 22.57 3.77 -9.69
C ILE A 177 21.18 4.26 -9.27
N SER A 178 20.41 3.41 -8.59
CA SER A 178 19.08 3.74 -8.09
C SER A 178 19.15 4.86 -7.04
N ALA A 179 20.10 4.80 -6.09
CA ALA A 179 20.31 5.85 -5.12
C ALA A 179 20.70 7.20 -5.77
N GLY A 180 21.52 7.17 -6.83
CA GLY A 180 21.82 8.35 -7.64
C GLY A 180 20.58 8.90 -8.34
N ALA A 181 19.80 8.02 -8.97
CA ALA A 181 18.56 8.36 -9.66
C ALA A 181 17.49 8.96 -8.71
N SER A 182 17.36 8.46 -7.48
CA SER A 182 16.49 9.06 -6.46
C SER A 182 16.90 10.49 -6.12
N LYS A 183 18.20 10.74 -5.98
CA LYS A 183 18.73 12.07 -5.66
C LYS A 183 18.55 13.03 -6.83
N GLU A 184 18.75 12.56 -8.06
CA GLU A 184 18.43 13.34 -9.27
C GLU A 184 16.94 13.69 -9.32
N PHE A 185 16.05 12.73 -9.07
CA PHE A 185 14.61 12.93 -9.09
C PHE A 185 14.13 13.89 -8.00
N ALA A 186 14.68 13.80 -6.79
CA ALA A 186 14.38 14.73 -5.71
C ALA A 186 14.80 16.16 -6.06
N LEU A 187 15.94 16.32 -6.72
CA LEU A 187 16.43 17.61 -7.18
C LEU A 187 15.54 18.18 -8.29
N GLU A 188 15.16 17.36 -9.27
CA GLU A 188 14.22 17.71 -10.35
C GLU A 188 12.88 18.18 -9.77
N ARG A 189 12.32 17.44 -8.81
CA ARG A 189 11.07 17.80 -8.14
C ARG A 189 11.18 19.11 -7.37
N ALA A 190 12.28 19.33 -6.66
CA ALA A 190 12.50 20.59 -5.94
C ALA A 190 12.56 21.78 -6.91
N MET A 191 13.19 21.61 -8.08
CA MET A 191 13.21 22.63 -9.13
C MET A 191 11.82 22.88 -9.74
N GLN A 192 11.09 21.84 -10.09
CA GLN A 192 9.72 21.96 -10.63
C GLN A 192 8.82 22.71 -9.65
N ASN A 193 8.86 22.35 -8.36
CA ASN A 193 8.10 23.05 -7.33
C ASN A 193 8.49 24.53 -7.22
N MET A 194 9.78 24.87 -7.37
CA MET A 194 10.22 26.28 -7.36
C MET A 194 9.62 27.06 -8.52
N VAL A 195 9.57 26.47 -9.72
CA VAL A 195 8.93 27.06 -10.90
C VAL A 195 7.42 27.21 -10.72
N GLU A 196 6.73 26.15 -10.27
CA GLU A 196 5.28 26.17 -10.02
C GLU A 196 4.89 27.23 -8.98
N VAL A 197 5.72 27.46 -7.97
CA VAL A 197 5.50 28.53 -7.00
C VAL A 197 5.49 29.90 -7.69
N TRP A 198 6.41 30.16 -8.63
CA TRP A 198 6.44 31.43 -9.37
C TRP A 198 5.21 31.65 -10.25
N ASP A 199 4.62 30.60 -10.80
CA ASP A 199 3.38 30.71 -11.61
C ASP A 199 2.21 31.26 -10.80
N THR A 200 2.24 31.12 -9.47
CA THR A 200 1.19 31.63 -8.57
C THR A 200 1.47 33.04 -8.05
N VAL A 201 2.68 33.58 -8.26
CA VAL A 201 3.07 34.90 -7.75
C VAL A 201 2.47 35.99 -8.62
N SER A 202 1.79 36.95 -7.99
CA SER A 202 1.22 38.12 -8.66
C SER A 202 1.58 39.41 -7.93
N PHE A 203 2.02 40.40 -8.69
CA PHE A 203 2.30 41.73 -8.16
C PHE A 203 1.00 42.50 -7.94
N HIS A 204 0.82 42.97 -6.71
CA HIS A 204 -0.28 43.84 -6.35
C HIS A 204 0.19 45.29 -6.44
N TYR A 205 -0.65 46.15 -7.01
CA TYR A 205 -0.36 47.57 -7.13
C TYR A 205 -1.55 48.42 -6.68
N HIS A 206 -1.23 49.61 -6.18
CA HIS A 206 -2.20 50.61 -5.79
C HIS A 206 -1.87 51.97 -6.41
N PRO A 207 -2.88 52.77 -6.81
CA PRO A 207 -2.66 54.13 -7.27
C PRO A 207 -1.93 54.97 -6.22
N TYR A 208 -0.90 55.69 -6.64
CA TYR A 208 -0.15 56.59 -5.77
C TYR A 208 -0.72 58.00 -5.84
N ARG A 209 -1.54 58.35 -4.84
CA ARG A 209 -2.14 59.69 -4.73
C ARG A 209 -2.85 60.08 -6.05
N ASP A 210 -2.74 61.35 -6.47
CA ASP A 210 -3.34 61.87 -7.70
C ASP A 210 -2.33 61.97 -8.87
N THR A 211 -1.19 61.25 -8.79
CA THR A 211 -0.12 61.39 -9.80
C THR A 211 -0.41 60.62 -11.10
N GLY A 212 -1.46 59.78 -11.11
CA GLY A 212 -1.76 58.87 -12.22
C GLY A 212 -0.82 57.67 -12.32
N VAL A 213 0.08 57.47 -11.35
CA VAL A 213 1.06 56.37 -11.33
C VAL A 213 0.66 55.36 -10.27
N SER A 214 0.74 54.06 -10.59
CA SER A 214 0.55 52.98 -9.63
C SER A 214 1.87 52.53 -9.01
N ILE A 215 1.89 52.29 -7.70
CA ILE A 215 3.05 51.72 -6.99
C ILE A 215 2.76 50.29 -6.56
N LEU A 216 3.81 49.47 -6.53
CA LEU A 216 3.75 48.10 -6.01
C LEU A 216 3.52 48.11 -4.49
N SER A 217 2.69 47.19 -4.02
CA SER A 217 2.42 46.97 -2.60
C SER A 217 2.82 45.55 -2.19
N SER A 218 3.21 45.37 -0.92
CA SER A 218 3.45 44.06 -0.31
C SER A 218 4.46 43.19 -1.06
N VAL A 219 5.63 43.75 -1.38
CA VAL A 219 6.68 43.04 -2.13
C VAL A 219 7.61 42.22 -1.21
N ASP A 220 7.52 42.42 0.12
CA ASP A 220 8.42 41.78 1.10
C ASP A 220 8.34 40.25 1.05
N GLU A 221 7.15 39.68 0.85
CA GLU A 221 6.96 38.22 0.71
C GLU A 221 7.59 37.68 -0.58
N ILE A 222 7.46 38.42 -1.68
CA ILE A 222 8.04 38.06 -2.99
C ILE A 222 9.58 38.13 -2.90
N GLN A 223 10.13 39.15 -2.23
CA GLN A 223 11.57 39.28 -2.01
C GLN A 223 12.11 38.14 -1.14
N THR A 224 11.42 37.84 -0.03
CA THR A 224 11.82 36.74 0.87
C THR A 224 11.81 35.40 0.14
N MET A 225 10.77 35.13 -0.68
CA MET A 225 10.69 33.94 -1.52
C MET A 225 11.83 33.87 -2.53
N LEU A 226 12.13 34.99 -3.22
CA LEU A 226 13.22 35.08 -4.18
C LEU A 226 14.57 34.76 -3.53
N ASP A 227 14.87 35.38 -2.38
CA ASP A 227 16.12 35.17 -1.65
C ASP A 227 16.28 33.72 -1.18
N ASP A 228 15.22 33.11 -0.64
CA ASP A 228 15.21 31.70 -0.25
C ASP A 228 15.45 30.78 -1.45
N GLN A 229 14.77 31.05 -2.58
CA GLN A 229 14.96 30.28 -3.81
C GLN A 229 16.37 30.46 -4.41
N ILE A 230 16.99 31.63 -4.30
CA ILE A 230 18.38 31.85 -4.71
C ILE A 230 19.32 30.96 -3.90
N VAL A 231 19.16 30.92 -2.57
CA VAL A 231 19.98 30.05 -1.69
C VAL A 231 19.76 28.56 -2.01
N LYS A 232 18.50 28.17 -2.27
CA LYS A 232 18.18 26.80 -2.71
C LYS A 232 18.85 26.44 -4.03
N THR A 233 18.80 27.31 -5.04
CA THR A 233 19.47 27.09 -6.33
C THR A 233 20.98 26.99 -6.16
N GLN A 234 21.61 27.82 -5.33
CA GLN A 234 23.05 27.74 -5.03
C GLN A 234 23.41 26.39 -4.38
N THR A 235 22.57 25.90 -3.47
CA THR A 235 22.74 24.61 -2.80
C THR A 235 22.59 23.46 -3.80
N MET A 236 21.59 23.52 -4.69
CA MET A 236 21.39 22.54 -5.76
C MET A 236 22.57 22.51 -6.73
N ARG A 237 23.16 23.66 -7.08
CA ARG A 237 24.37 23.76 -7.93
C ARG A 237 25.59 23.06 -7.32
N GLY A 238 25.68 22.99 -6.01
CA GLY A 238 26.74 22.26 -5.30
C GLY A 238 26.55 20.74 -5.29
N SER A 239 25.38 20.23 -5.71
CA SER A 239 25.07 18.80 -5.70
C SER A 239 25.81 18.06 -6.81
N PRO A 240 26.43 16.90 -6.53
CA PRO A 240 27.05 16.07 -7.58
C PRO A 240 26.02 15.48 -8.57
N PHE A 241 24.74 15.49 -8.21
CA PHE A 241 23.61 15.01 -9.04
C PHE A 241 23.05 16.09 -9.97
N ILE A 242 23.66 17.28 -10.00
CA ILE A 242 23.18 18.42 -10.80
C ILE A 242 23.49 18.30 -12.28
N LYS A 243 24.43 17.44 -12.67
CA LYS A 243 24.96 17.35 -14.04
C LYS A 243 23.88 17.24 -15.13
N PRO A 244 22.79 16.46 -14.97
CA PRO A 244 21.74 16.38 -15.98
C PRO A 244 20.89 17.66 -16.12
N PHE A 245 20.88 18.52 -15.10
CA PHE A 245 20.04 19.73 -14.98
C PHE A 245 20.86 21.03 -15.06
N GLU A 246 22.17 20.93 -15.33
CA GLU A 246 23.09 22.08 -15.30
C GLU A 246 22.70 23.19 -16.28
N THR A 247 22.10 22.84 -17.43
CA THR A 247 21.59 23.79 -18.43
C THR A 247 20.34 24.54 -18.00
N GLU A 248 19.51 23.93 -17.14
CA GLU A 248 18.24 24.52 -16.69
C GLU A 248 18.43 25.45 -15.49
N ILE A 249 19.55 25.28 -14.76
CA ILE A 249 19.91 26.04 -13.57
C ILE A 249 20.83 27.23 -13.87
N LYS A 250 21.48 27.24 -15.03
CA LYS A 250 22.33 28.34 -15.50
C LYS A 250 21.50 29.46 -16.11
#